data_AF-A0A087SF81-F1
#
_entry.id   AF-A0A087SF81-F1
#
_cell.length_a   1.000
_cell.length_b   1.000
_cell.length_c   1.000
_cell.angle_alpha   90.00
_cell.angle_beta   90.00
_cell.angle_gamma   90.00
#
_symmetry.space_group_name_H-M   'P 1'
#
loop_
_entity.id
_entity.type
_entity.pdbx_description
1 polymer ?
#
loop_
_entity_poly.entity_id
_entity_poly.type
_entity_poly.pdbx_seq_one_letter_code
_entity_poly.pdbx_strand_id
1 'polypeptide(L)'
;MPGASDALVTAFRTWIQKMAGGGPFGAQDEGWLARAGPRLGQTQLLDHWESHCSRCESCRTAEQRLKVVRGVAAALGALCGLATLVVGGLACVGAIDGIVSTFSSTSLAAVAGVTGMFCAAMGLLVAWTTNVLGRFHLGRHPLPRNLVPGEWQAAV
;
A
#
# COMPACT_ATOMS: atom_id res chain seq x y z
N MET A 1 21.75 -13.76 -6.78
CA MET A 1 22.81 -14.75 -6.47
C MET A 1 23.88 -14.03 -5.68
N PRO A 2 24.52 -14.66 -4.67
CA PRO A 2 25.58 -14.02 -3.90
C PRO A 2 26.78 -13.67 -4.80
N GLY A 3 27.35 -12.47 -4.61
CA GLY A 3 28.54 -12.02 -5.33
C GLY A 3 29.84 -12.32 -4.58
N ALA A 4 30.99 -11.91 -5.14
CA ALA A 4 32.29 -12.05 -4.48
C ALA A 4 32.35 -11.34 -3.11
N SER A 5 31.61 -10.24 -2.95
CA SER A 5 31.44 -9.53 -1.68
C SER A 5 30.75 -10.38 -0.60
N ASP A 6 29.97 -11.39 -0.99
CA ASP A 6 29.20 -12.24 -0.07
C ASP A 6 29.97 -13.52 0.32
N ALA A 7 31.20 -13.69 -0.16
CA ALA A 7 32.01 -14.88 0.10
C ALA A 7 32.23 -15.10 1.61
N LEU A 8 32.54 -14.04 2.36
CA LEU A 8 32.72 -14.11 3.81
C LEU A 8 31.40 -14.39 4.55
N VAL A 9 30.27 -13.86 4.08
CA VAL A 9 28.95 -14.16 4.66
C VAL A 9 28.62 -15.64 4.48
N THR A 10 28.96 -16.20 3.31
CA THR A 10 28.73 -17.62 3.01
C THR A 10 29.64 -18.51 3.85
N ALA A 11 30.93 -18.21 3.90
CA ALA A 11 31.91 -18.92 4.72
C ALA A 11 31.52 -18.92 6.21
N PHE A 12 31.08 -17.77 6.72
CA PHE A 12 30.63 -17.64 8.11
C PHE A 12 29.38 -18.50 8.40
N ARG A 13 28.37 -18.50 7.53
CA ARG A 13 27.18 -19.35 7.67
C ARG A 13 27.54 -20.84 7.68
N THR A 14 28.44 -21.26 6.78
CA THR A 14 28.94 -22.64 6.73
C THR A 14 29.71 -23.01 7.99
N TRP A 15 30.56 -22.11 8.49
CA TRP A 15 31.29 -22.33 9.74
C TRP A 15 30.33 -22.48 10.92
N ILE A 16 29.32 -21.61 11.04
CA ILE A 16 28.27 -21.72 12.07
C ILE A 16 27.57 -23.08 12.02
N GLN A 17 27.17 -23.54 10.83
CA GLN A 17 26.47 -24.82 10.70
C GLN A 17 27.35 -26.00 11.13
N LYS A 18 28.64 -25.97 10.77
CA LYS A 18 29.59 -27.05 11.07
C LYS A 18 30.06 -27.06 12.52
N MET A 19 30.35 -25.88 13.09
CA MET A 19 31.04 -25.76 14.37
C MET A 19 30.11 -25.42 15.53
N ALA A 20 29.02 -24.71 15.27
CA ALA A 20 28.08 -24.26 16.31
C ALA A 20 26.76 -25.06 16.33
N GLY A 21 26.60 -26.09 15.49
CA GLY A 21 25.48 -27.05 15.55
C GLY A 21 24.08 -26.43 15.51
N GLY A 22 23.92 -25.23 14.95
CA GLY A 22 22.67 -24.45 15.00
C GLY A 22 22.86 -22.95 15.21
N GLY A 23 24.05 -22.51 15.64
CA GLY A 23 24.39 -21.10 15.83
C GLY A 23 24.83 -20.78 17.26
N PRO A 24 25.46 -19.61 17.50
CA PRO A 24 25.93 -19.21 18.82
C PRO A 24 24.80 -19.04 19.85
N PHE A 25 23.55 -19.17 19.42
CA PHE A 25 22.37 -18.96 20.23
C PHE A 25 21.65 -20.26 20.66
N GLY A 26 22.11 -21.43 20.19
CA GLY A 26 21.47 -22.73 20.45
C GLY A 26 20.29 -23.04 19.52
N ALA A 27 19.46 -24.02 19.88
CA ALA A 27 18.23 -24.34 19.15
C ALA A 27 17.25 -23.16 19.21
N GLN A 28 16.59 -22.85 18.10
CA GLN A 28 15.53 -21.82 18.03
C GLN A 28 14.22 -22.36 18.63
N ASP A 29 14.24 -22.66 19.92
CA ASP A 29 13.09 -23.09 20.71
C ASP A 29 12.43 -21.90 21.45
N GLU A 30 11.38 -22.16 22.23
CA GLU A 30 10.71 -21.13 23.03
C GLU A 30 11.65 -20.47 24.04
N GLY A 31 12.64 -21.20 24.56
CA GLY A 31 13.66 -20.67 25.46
C GLY A 31 14.58 -19.68 24.75
N TRP A 32 14.92 -19.94 23.49
CA TRP A 32 15.64 -19.00 22.64
C TRP A 32 14.82 -17.74 22.36
N LEU A 33 13.53 -17.88 22.02
CA LEU A 33 12.64 -16.73 21.79
C LEU A 33 12.51 -15.85 23.04
N ALA A 34 12.39 -16.45 24.22
CA ALA A 34 12.35 -15.70 25.49
C ALA A 34 13.63 -14.85 25.72
N ARG A 35 14.79 -15.32 25.25
CA ARG A 35 16.06 -14.57 25.33
C ARG A 35 16.25 -13.55 24.21
N ALA A 36 15.62 -13.77 23.04
CA ALA A 36 15.74 -12.90 21.87
C ALA A 36 15.01 -11.56 22.02
N GLY A 37 14.13 -11.45 23.01
CA GLY A 37 13.35 -10.25 23.32
C GLY A 37 11.85 -10.44 23.06
N PRO A 38 11.04 -9.39 23.26
CA PRO A 38 9.60 -9.48 23.10
C PRO A 38 9.23 -9.85 21.66
N ARG A 39 8.22 -10.73 21.50
CA ARG A 39 7.63 -11.05 20.19
C ARG A 39 6.92 -9.80 19.67
N LEU A 40 7.56 -9.13 18.71
CA LEU A 40 6.96 -8.00 18.01
C LEU A 40 5.99 -8.51 16.94
N GLY A 41 4.87 -7.81 16.79
CA GLY A 41 3.92 -8.09 15.71
C GLY A 41 4.54 -7.83 14.34
N GLN A 42 4.02 -8.47 13.29
CA GLN A 42 4.53 -8.30 11.93
C GLN A 42 4.53 -6.82 11.49
N THR A 43 3.52 -6.05 11.88
CA THR A 43 3.45 -4.61 11.59
C THR A 43 4.57 -3.82 12.24
N GLN A 44 4.98 -4.18 13.46
CA GLN A 44 6.10 -3.55 14.17
C GLN A 44 7.46 -3.97 13.58
N LEU A 45 7.58 -5.23 13.17
CA LEU A 45 8.80 -5.74 12.54
C LEU A 45 9.03 -5.21 11.13
N LEU A 46 7.94 -4.98 10.39
CA LEU A 46 7.97 -4.55 9.00
C LEU A 46 7.71 -3.06 8.82
N ASP A 47 7.77 -2.28 9.91
CA ASP A 47 7.62 -0.83 9.88
C ASP A 47 8.81 -0.19 9.17
N HIS A 48 8.64 0.03 7.87
CA HIS A 48 9.63 0.70 7.05
C HIS A 48 9.62 2.22 7.24
N TRP A 49 8.52 2.75 7.76
CA TRP A 49 8.38 4.17 7.98
C TRP A 49 9.29 4.63 9.10
N GLU A 50 9.15 4.01 10.28
CA GLU A 50 9.95 4.39 11.45
C GLU A 50 11.41 3.97 11.35
N SER A 51 11.72 2.89 10.63
CA SER A 51 13.11 2.43 10.47
C SER A 51 13.91 3.27 9.48
N HIS A 52 13.30 3.76 8.39
CA HIS A 52 14.00 4.46 7.32
C HIS A 52 13.28 5.69 6.79
N CYS A 53 12.03 5.56 6.36
CA CYS A 53 11.38 6.59 5.53
C CYS A 53 11.20 7.92 6.28
N SER A 54 11.02 7.90 7.61
CA SER A 54 10.87 9.11 8.43
C SER A 54 12.14 9.98 8.45
N ARG A 55 13.32 9.35 8.35
CA ARG A 55 14.64 10.01 8.37
C ARG A 55 15.19 10.31 6.97
N CYS A 56 14.69 9.62 5.95
CA CYS A 56 15.10 9.83 4.56
C CYS A 56 14.28 10.95 3.91
N GLU A 57 14.93 12.04 3.51
CA GLU A 57 14.26 13.22 2.93
C GLU A 57 13.49 12.89 1.65
N SER A 58 14.04 12.05 0.77
CA SER A 58 13.39 11.68 -0.49
C SER A 58 12.12 10.85 -0.24
N CYS A 59 12.17 9.87 0.67
CA CYS A 59 11.02 9.06 1.06
C CYS A 59 9.92 9.88 1.71
N ARG A 60 10.27 10.73 2.68
CA ARG A 60 9.32 11.62 3.36
C ARG A 60 8.65 12.59 2.39
N THR A 61 9.44 13.19 1.48
CA THR A 61 8.91 14.10 0.46
C THR A 61 7.97 13.37 -0.51
N ALA A 62 8.33 12.16 -0.94
CA ALA A 62 7.49 11.34 -1.81
C ALA A 62 6.15 10.99 -1.13
N GLU A 63 6.18 10.56 0.15
CA GLU A 63 4.98 10.22 0.91
C GLU A 63 4.06 11.45 1.08
N GLN A 64 4.62 12.61 1.42
CA GLN A 64 3.86 13.87 1.52
C GLN A 64 3.19 14.25 0.20
N ARG A 65 3.93 14.19 -0.91
CA ARG A 65 3.38 14.50 -2.25
C ARG A 65 2.26 13.52 -2.63
N LEU A 66 2.43 12.22 -2.34
CA LEU A 66 1.39 11.23 -2.59
C LEU A 66 0.13 11.47 -1.74
N LYS A 67 0.28 11.91 -0.49
CA LYS A 67 -0.85 12.33 0.36
C LYS A 67 -1.61 13.51 -0.24
N VAL A 68 -0.89 14.52 -0.78
CA VAL A 68 -1.50 15.66 -1.48
C VAL A 68 -2.22 15.19 -2.74
N VAL A 69 -1.57 14.41 -3.60
CA VAL A 69 -2.18 13.87 -4.83
C VAL A 69 -3.45 13.08 -4.52
N ARG A 70 -3.43 12.23 -3.49
CA ARG A 70 -4.62 11.49 -3.03
C ARG A 70 -5.74 12.42 -2.60
N GLY A 71 -5.42 13.46 -1.82
CA GLY A 71 -6.42 14.43 -1.35
C GLY A 71 -7.06 15.21 -2.50
N VAL A 72 -6.24 15.68 -3.44
CA VAL A 72 -6.72 16.39 -4.65
C VAL A 72 -7.55 15.47 -5.53
N ALA A 73 -7.09 14.24 -5.78
CA ALA A 73 -7.85 13.26 -6.57
C ALA A 73 -9.18 12.89 -5.92
N ALA A 74 -9.22 12.71 -4.59
CA ALA A 74 -10.46 12.45 -3.87
C ALA A 74 -11.44 13.63 -3.95
N ALA A 75 -10.95 14.86 -3.80
CA ALA A 75 -11.78 16.06 -3.90
C ALA A 75 -12.35 16.24 -5.32
N LEU A 76 -11.51 16.12 -6.36
CA LEU A 76 -11.94 16.22 -7.75
C LEU A 76 -12.89 15.08 -8.12
N GLY A 77 -12.59 13.85 -7.69
CA GLY A 77 -13.46 12.70 -7.88
C GLY A 77 -14.84 12.89 -7.25
N ALA A 78 -14.90 13.42 -6.03
CA ALA A 78 -16.17 13.71 -5.35
C ALA A 78 -16.99 14.78 -6.09
N LEU A 79 -16.34 15.87 -6.55
CA LEU A 79 -17.01 16.93 -7.33
C LEU A 79 -17.54 16.39 -8.66
N CYS A 80 -16.74 15.61 -9.39
CA CYS A 80 -17.18 14.97 -10.63
C CYS A 80 -18.30 13.95 -10.38
N GLY A 81 -18.24 13.19 -9.29
CA GLY A 81 -19.27 12.25 -8.88
C GLY A 81 -20.62 12.93 -8.60
N LEU A 82 -20.60 14.06 -7.88
CA LEU A 82 -21.79 14.88 -7.66
C LEU A 82 -22.36 15.43 -8.97
N ALA A 83 -21.49 15.94 -9.85
CA ALA A 83 -21.91 16.43 -11.17
C ALA A 83 -22.55 15.32 -12.01
N THR A 84 -22.01 14.09 -12.00
CA THR A 84 -22.65 12.95 -12.68
C THR A 84 -24.01 12.60 -12.12
N LEU A 85 -24.19 12.65 -10.80
CA LEU A 85 -25.48 12.34 -10.19
C LEU A 85 -26.54 13.39 -10.57
N VAL A 86 -26.16 14.67 -10.60
CA VAL A 86 -27.06 15.76 -11.00
C VAL A 86 -27.40 15.68 -12.49
N VAL A 87 -26.40 15.59 -13.36
CA VAL A 87 -26.60 15.59 -14.83
C VAL A 87 -27.24 14.28 -15.31
N GLY A 88 -26.79 13.14 -14.78
CA GLY A 88 -27.38 11.83 -15.06
C GLY A 88 -28.81 11.69 -14.52
N GLY A 89 -29.07 12.24 -13.33
CA GLY A 89 -30.41 12.32 -12.74
C GLY A 89 -31.38 13.18 -13.57
N LEU A 90 -30.91 14.33 -14.05
CA LEU A 90 -31.70 15.19 -14.95
C LEU A 90 -31.98 14.51 -16.30
N ALA A 91 -31.04 13.72 -16.82
CA ALA A 91 -31.22 12.99 -18.08
C ALA A 91 -32.22 11.83 -17.97
N CYS A 92 -32.35 11.18 -16.81
CA CYS A 92 -33.28 10.05 -16.62
C CYS A 92 -34.69 10.46 -16.18
N VAL A 93 -34.86 11.63 -15.56
CA VAL A 93 -36.17 12.09 -15.04
C VAL A 93 -36.99 12.85 -16.08
N GLY A 94 -36.41 13.29 -17.21
CA GLY A 94 -37.16 13.88 -18.33
C GLY A 94 -38.02 15.10 -17.99
N ALA A 95 -37.81 15.75 -16.85
CA ALA A 95 -38.69 16.80 -16.36
C ALA A 95 -37.90 17.94 -15.69
N ILE A 96 -37.53 18.94 -16.49
CA ILE A 96 -37.71 20.35 -16.11
C ILE A 96 -37.98 21.13 -17.40
N ASP A 97 -39.25 21.38 -17.72
CA ASP A 97 -39.74 22.10 -18.91
C ASP A 97 -39.20 23.56 -19.07
N GLY A 98 -38.31 24.02 -18.19
CA GLY A 98 -37.78 25.39 -18.20
C GLY A 98 -36.27 25.54 -18.46
N ILE A 99 -35.45 24.49 -18.31
CA ILE A 99 -33.97 24.58 -18.47
C ILE A 99 -33.48 23.73 -19.67
N VAL A 100 -34.31 22.78 -20.12
CA VAL A 100 -33.96 21.79 -21.17
C VAL A 100 -34.12 22.33 -22.60
N SER A 101 -34.69 23.53 -22.79
CA SER A 101 -34.93 24.09 -24.14
C SER A 101 -33.66 24.49 -24.91
N THR A 102 -32.46 24.42 -24.32
CA THR A 102 -31.20 24.83 -24.96
C THR A 102 -30.24 23.66 -25.27
N PHE A 103 -30.46 22.46 -24.71
CA PHE A 103 -29.53 21.34 -24.86
C PHE A 103 -30.27 20.06 -25.26
N SER A 104 -30.01 19.54 -26.47
CA SER A 104 -30.54 18.26 -26.93
C SER A 104 -30.13 17.13 -25.98
N SER A 105 -30.99 16.14 -25.72
CA SER A 105 -30.75 15.03 -24.77
C SER A 105 -29.45 14.25 -25.04
N THR A 106 -28.93 14.29 -26.27
CA THR A 106 -27.62 13.75 -26.68
C THR A 106 -26.44 14.46 -26.02
N SER A 107 -26.53 15.75 -25.70
CA SER A 107 -25.43 16.50 -25.08
C SER A 107 -25.34 16.25 -23.57
N LEU A 108 -26.46 16.07 -22.85
CA LEU A 108 -26.43 15.79 -21.41
C LEU A 108 -25.90 14.39 -21.10
N ALA A 109 -26.28 13.38 -21.87
CA ALA A 109 -25.74 12.02 -21.73
C ALA A 109 -24.23 11.98 -22.03
N ALA A 110 -23.77 12.72 -23.04
CA ALA A 110 -22.34 12.86 -23.34
C ALA A 110 -21.58 13.53 -22.19
N VAL A 111 -22.12 14.61 -21.61
CA VAL A 111 -21.52 15.29 -20.45
C VAL A 111 -21.47 14.38 -19.24
N ALA A 112 -22.57 13.68 -18.92
CA ALA A 112 -22.60 12.70 -17.83
C ALA A 112 -21.56 11.59 -18.03
N GLY A 113 -21.43 11.08 -19.25
CA GLY A 113 -20.42 10.08 -19.61
C GLY A 113 -18.99 10.58 -19.38
N VAL A 114 -18.66 11.79 -19.84
CA VAL A 114 -17.33 12.39 -19.64
C VAL A 114 -17.04 12.62 -18.16
N THR A 115 -17.97 13.24 -17.41
CA THR A 115 -17.78 13.47 -15.97
C THR A 115 -17.67 12.17 -15.18
N GLY A 116 -18.37 11.11 -15.61
CA GLY A 116 -18.32 9.78 -14.99
C GLY A 116 -16.99 9.07 -15.22
N MET A 117 -16.44 9.16 -16.44
CA MET A 117 -15.09 8.66 -16.72
C MET A 117 -14.03 9.37 -15.86
N PHE A 118 -14.13 10.70 -15.72
CA PHE A 118 -13.23 11.46 -14.86
C PHE A 118 -13.35 11.05 -13.39
N CYS A 119 -14.58 10.88 -12.87
CA CYS A 119 -14.81 10.39 -11.52
C CYS A 119 -14.18 9.00 -11.31
N ALA A 120 -14.38 8.08 -12.25
CA ALA A 120 -13.80 6.73 -12.19
C ALA A 120 -12.26 6.76 -12.23
N ALA A 121 -11.67 7.58 -13.10
CA ALA A 121 -10.22 7.75 -13.20
C ALA A 121 -9.62 8.31 -11.90
N MET A 122 -10.28 9.29 -11.28
CA MET A 122 -9.86 9.82 -9.97
C MET A 122 -9.99 8.77 -8.86
N GLY A 123 -11.05 7.95 -8.89
CA GLY A 123 -11.21 6.82 -7.97
C GLY A 123 -10.07 5.80 -8.08
N LEU A 124 -9.66 5.45 -9.30
CA LEU A 124 -8.51 4.57 -9.55
C LEU A 124 -7.20 5.19 -9.06
N LEU A 125 -7.03 6.51 -9.25
CA LEU A 125 -5.85 7.22 -8.74
C LEU A 125 -5.81 7.22 -7.20
N VAL A 126 -6.95 7.39 -6.53
CA VAL A 126 -7.05 7.26 -5.07
C VAL A 126 -6.72 5.83 -4.63
N ALA A 127 -7.26 4.81 -5.29
CA ALA A 127 -6.96 3.41 -4.98
C ALA A 127 -5.48 3.05 -5.21
N TRP A 128 -4.86 3.61 -6.25
CA TRP A 128 -3.45 3.43 -6.51
C TRP A 128 -2.60 4.12 -5.45
N THR A 129 -2.89 5.38 -5.11
CA THR A 129 -2.14 6.13 -4.09
C THR A 129 -2.27 5.52 -2.70
N THR A 130 -3.43 4.95 -2.31
CA THR A 130 -3.57 4.22 -1.04
C THR A 130 -2.71 2.96 -1.02
N ASN A 131 -2.65 2.20 -2.12
CA ASN A 131 -1.77 1.03 -2.22
C ASN A 131 -0.29 1.41 -2.09
N VAL A 132 0.14 2.45 -2.79
CA VAL A 132 1.52 2.92 -2.77
C VAL A 132 1.89 3.47 -1.39
N LEU A 133 1.04 4.29 -0.77
CA LEU A 133 1.25 4.80 0.59
C LEU A 133 1.38 3.65 1.60
N GLY A 134 0.58 2.58 1.46
CA GLY A 134 0.69 1.39 2.31
C GLY A 134 2.08 0.74 2.27
N ARG A 135 2.80 0.82 1.13
CA ARG A 135 4.15 0.24 0.99
C ARG A 135 5.25 1.04 1.70
N PHE A 136 4.99 2.30 2.05
CA PHE A 136 5.92 3.09 2.88
C PHE A 136 5.93 2.60 4.33
N HIS A 137 4.81 2.02 4.78
CA HIS A 137 4.64 1.55 6.16
C HIS A 137 4.89 0.04 6.28
N LEU A 138 4.46 -0.74 5.28
CA LEU A 138 4.62 -2.20 5.29
C LEU A 138 5.68 -2.63 4.27
N GLY A 139 6.85 -3.05 4.76
CA GLY A 139 7.83 -3.75 3.94
C GLY A 139 7.27 -5.10 3.45
N ARG A 140 7.36 -5.39 2.15
CA ARG A 140 7.13 -6.74 1.62
C ARG A 140 8.37 -7.60 1.92
N HIS A 141 8.44 -8.16 3.13
CA HIS A 141 9.45 -9.17 3.43
C HIS A 141 8.82 -10.57 3.52
N PRO A 142 9.49 -11.60 2.98
CA PRO A 142 9.13 -12.98 3.28
C PRO A 142 9.32 -13.23 4.77
N LEU A 143 8.22 -13.63 5.40
CA LEU A 143 7.99 -14.20 6.74
C LEU A 143 8.85 -13.67 7.92
N PRO A 144 8.23 -13.32 9.05
CA PRO A 144 8.98 -12.91 10.25
C PRO A 144 10.01 -13.98 10.65
N ARG A 145 11.29 -13.60 10.78
CA ARG A 145 12.38 -14.51 11.20
C ARG A 145 12.27 -14.99 12.66
N ASN A 146 11.30 -14.49 13.40
CA ASN A 146 11.01 -14.85 14.78
C ASN A 146 9.89 -15.89 14.92
N LEU A 147 9.41 -16.47 13.82
CA LEU A 147 8.48 -17.61 13.89
C LEU A 147 9.25 -18.92 14.10
N VAL A 148 8.75 -19.75 15.00
CA VAL A 148 9.27 -21.10 15.25
C VAL A 148 8.76 -22.10 14.19
N PRO A 149 9.50 -23.19 13.91
CA PRO A 149 9.02 -24.31 13.11
C PRO A 149 7.63 -24.80 13.54
N GLY A 150 6.60 -24.49 12.74
CA GLY A 150 5.19 -24.84 13.01
C GLY A 150 4.23 -23.64 12.95
N GLU A 151 4.71 -22.42 13.21
CA GLU A 151 3.89 -21.20 13.15
C GLU A 151 3.73 -20.63 11.72
N TRP A 152 4.47 -21.18 10.75
CA TRP A 152 4.49 -20.71 9.36
C TRP A 152 3.15 -20.85 8.62
N GLN A 153 2.28 -21.78 9.04
CA GLN A 153 1.03 -22.09 8.34
C GLN A 153 -0.15 -21.22 8.78
N ALA A 154 -0.04 -20.48 9.89
CA ALA A 154 -1.14 -19.68 10.43
C ALA A 154 -1.12 -18.20 9.98
N ALA A 155 -0.12 -17.79 9.20
CA ALA A 155 0.14 -16.39 8.85
C ALA A 155 -0.22 -16.02 7.39
N VAL A 156 -1.11 -16.78 6.75
CA VAL A 156 -1.63 -16.51 5.39
C VAL A 156 -3.05 -15.98 5.47
#